data_AF-A0A316YFR6-F1
#
_entry.id   AF-A0A316YFR6-F1
#
_cell.length_a   1.000
_cell.length_b   1.000
_cell.length_c   1.000
_cell.angle_alpha   90.00
_cell.angle_beta   90.00
_cell.angle_gamma   90.00
#
_symmetry.space_group_name_H-M   'P 1'
#
loop_
_entity.id
_entity.type
_entity.pdbx_description
1 polymer ?
#
loop_
_entity_poly.entity_id
_entity_poly.type
_entity_poly.pdbx_seq_one_letter_code
_entity_poly.pdbx_strand_id
1 'polypeptide(L)'
;MSWGDDDRARVEETCRLLTPPTRLSSVSGASASAANDDGWVKGQVSRLLEQLHEQALRCPAEAGVELRSKIFVAAARFIDVRRPRPRHRSSSAPRDAFLPPTAADEEKTQAVARSILLAVLGQQEQQSATVALARHVLAHYIKPLFSATQTDSVRTDTGRAASKPAGLVDNPLHRATSTAEEDIVWKGGGLDLASTAAVRVLGEPMLLQIEGDHRNAALGCCHVLGAACQSLGRGATLTKTTTTTTEEDEEDVDAWPDLWPLVLPPLLTLLEDAGPRFRLVGARILATSLLSPGSVEARLRVASLMGRTGLAPLLFAALETSFAYAASSSDPYAAPLLEASTDAHIRLALLLRPRPGSGSGPGSDNDEHSQRLRLYTVLDDAVLRIWAYSSTSSSSPATPSDKDEDGCEPTDVLRTTLATLLRLSQPDALGPAMAPYLDTLLDFLCAHFGSAERGALAIRAAAGLVDACRVRRCSGDRNGDGHGGGSNDEDEEKQVEMLVAPGVARWSGKILASVCRAWTLSRRDVGEGHNDENNYNSYIQRACRQLVQALRDLDGMQAQMDRLVALDAPLFSPLFA
;
A
#
# COMPACT_ATOMS: atom_id res chain seq x y z
N MET A 1 -1.26 41.30 -10.75
CA MET A 1 -0.38 41.90 -9.72
C MET A 1 0.74 40.92 -9.48
N SER A 2 1.98 41.27 -9.86
CA SER A 2 3.15 40.44 -9.56
C SER A 2 3.42 40.48 -8.05
N TRP A 3 3.79 39.34 -7.46
CA TRP A 3 4.35 39.35 -6.11
C TRP A 3 5.61 40.21 -6.08
N GLY A 4 5.70 41.09 -5.09
CA GLY A 4 6.94 41.83 -4.82
C GLY A 4 8.00 40.91 -4.23
N ASP A 5 9.27 41.34 -4.28
CA ASP A 5 10.39 40.59 -3.69
C ASP A 5 10.18 40.31 -2.19
N ASP A 6 9.49 41.20 -1.48
CA ASP A 6 9.13 41.04 -0.07
C ASP A 6 8.19 39.85 0.18
N ASP A 7 7.18 39.64 -0.68
CA ASP A 7 6.25 38.51 -0.54
C ASP A 7 6.98 37.19 -0.81
N ARG A 8 7.86 37.17 -1.82
CA ARG A 8 8.71 36.02 -2.13
C ARG A 8 9.64 35.68 -0.96
N ALA A 9 10.33 36.68 -0.41
CA ALA A 9 11.23 36.48 0.73
C ALA A 9 10.48 35.95 1.97
N ARG A 10 9.26 36.45 2.22
CA ARG A 10 8.41 35.94 3.32
C ARG A 10 8.00 34.49 3.12
N VAL A 11 7.63 34.10 1.91
CA VAL A 11 7.26 32.71 1.60
C VAL A 11 8.46 31.79 1.76
N GLU A 12 9.61 32.19 1.24
CA GLU A 12 10.86 31.43 1.36
C GLU A 12 11.27 31.26 2.81
N GLU A 13 11.14 32.30 3.64
CA GLU A 13 11.39 32.20 5.07
C GLU A 13 10.40 31.26 5.77
N THR A 14 9.09 31.34 5.48
CA THR A 14 8.11 30.39 6.03
C THR A 14 8.47 28.95 5.65
N CYS A 15 8.84 28.70 4.39
CA CYS A 15 9.24 27.37 3.91
C CYS A 15 10.53 26.88 4.58
N ARG A 16 11.48 27.80 4.83
CA ARG A 16 12.72 27.52 5.56
C ARG A 16 12.44 27.15 7.01
N LEU A 17 11.56 27.88 7.70
CA LEU A 17 11.17 27.62 9.08
C LEU A 17 10.37 26.32 9.25
N LEU A 18 9.62 25.90 8.22
CA LEU A 18 8.96 24.59 8.17
C LEU A 18 9.92 23.44 7.83
N THR A 19 11.16 23.75 7.45
CA THR A 19 12.21 22.75 7.28
C THR A 19 12.89 22.55 8.63
N PRO A 20 12.84 21.33 9.21
CA PRO A 20 13.51 21.10 10.48
C PRO A 20 14.99 21.47 10.34
N PRO A 21 15.56 22.25 11.28
CA PRO A 21 16.97 22.61 11.23
C PRO A 21 17.80 21.33 11.19
N THR A 22 18.79 21.27 10.31
CA THR A 22 19.66 20.10 10.03
C THR A 22 20.62 19.75 11.18
N ARG A 23 20.22 20.02 12.44
CA ARG A 23 20.97 20.18 13.69
C ARG A 23 21.87 21.42 13.76
N LEU A 24 21.64 22.17 14.85
CA LEU A 24 22.63 23.03 15.49
C LEU A 24 23.86 22.17 15.80
N SER A 25 25.01 22.61 15.33
CA SER A 25 26.31 22.06 15.74
C SER A 25 26.34 21.89 17.25
N SER A 26 26.87 20.74 17.70
CA SER A 26 27.09 20.40 19.10
C SER A 26 27.65 21.56 19.91
N VAL A 27 26.79 22.34 20.57
CA VAL A 27 27.20 23.21 21.66
C VAL A 27 27.38 22.29 22.86
N SER A 28 28.59 21.75 23.01
CA SER A 28 28.97 21.01 24.21
C SER A 28 28.92 21.99 25.40
N GLY A 29 27.83 22.00 26.15
CA GLY A 29 27.77 22.77 27.39
C GLY A 29 26.39 23.09 27.97
N ALA A 30 25.28 22.92 27.25
CA ALA A 30 23.97 23.28 27.79
C ALA A 30 23.28 22.09 28.48
N SER A 31 23.33 22.10 29.82
CA SER A 31 22.60 21.21 30.71
C SER A 31 21.07 21.33 30.55
N ALA A 32 20.44 20.21 30.21
CA ALA A 32 19.07 19.79 30.56
C ALA A 32 17.95 20.86 30.58
N SER A 33 17.35 21.09 29.40
CA SER A 33 15.97 21.59 29.27
C SER A 33 15.28 20.96 28.03
N ALA A 34 15.41 19.64 27.85
CA ALA A 34 14.82 18.91 26.72
C ALA A 34 13.28 18.83 26.76
N ALA A 35 12.64 19.15 27.90
CA ALA A 35 11.19 19.06 28.07
C ALA A 35 10.40 20.25 27.48
N ASN A 36 11.07 21.31 27.01
CA ASN A 36 10.42 22.51 26.47
C ASN A 36 10.37 22.58 24.93
N ASP A 37 11.07 21.68 24.22
CA ASP A 37 11.10 21.69 22.74
C ASP A 37 9.83 21.12 22.11
N ASP A 38 9.16 20.16 22.75
CA ASP A 38 7.97 19.50 22.17
C ASP A 38 6.75 20.43 22.05
N GLY A 39 6.61 21.39 22.98
CA GLY A 39 5.56 22.41 22.93
C GLY A 39 5.83 23.48 21.86
N TRP A 40 7.11 23.81 21.66
CA TRP A 40 7.56 24.75 20.64
C TRP A 40 7.27 24.22 19.23
N VAL A 41 7.54 22.94 18.97
CA VAL A 41 7.33 22.33 17.64
C VAL A 41 5.85 22.32 17.24
N LYS A 42 4.92 21.88 18.11
CA LYS A 42 3.50 21.69 17.72
C LYS A 42 2.78 23.01 17.45
N GLY A 43 2.88 23.97 18.37
CA GLY A 43 2.20 25.26 18.26
C GLY A 43 2.77 26.15 17.16
N GLN A 44 4.06 26.00 16.84
CA GLN A 44 4.70 26.76 15.78
C GLN A 44 4.44 26.17 14.40
N VAL A 45 4.50 24.85 14.23
CA VAL A 45 4.23 24.20 12.93
C VAL A 45 2.82 24.53 12.43
N SER A 46 1.81 24.43 13.30
CA SER A 46 0.42 24.76 12.92
C SER A 46 0.28 26.23 12.48
N ARG A 47 0.90 27.17 13.20
CA ARG A 47 0.90 28.60 12.85
C ARG A 47 1.64 28.87 11.53
N LEU A 48 2.80 28.25 11.32
CA LEU A 48 3.57 28.38 10.09
C LEU A 48 2.84 27.79 8.88
N LEU A 49 2.11 26.67 9.06
CA LEU A 49 1.28 26.11 7.99
C LEU A 49 0.07 26.98 7.67
N GLU A 50 -0.58 27.56 8.69
CA GLU A 50 -1.67 28.53 8.48
C GLU A 50 -1.14 29.77 7.72
N GLN A 51 0.03 30.29 8.09
CA GLN A 51 0.71 31.36 7.34
C GLN A 51 1.06 30.96 5.91
N LEU A 52 1.64 29.78 5.71
CA LEU A 52 1.97 29.26 4.38
C LEU A 52 0.69 29.06 3.54
N HIS A 53 -0.44 28.72 4.16
CA HIS A 53 -1.72 28.59 3.49
C HIS A 53 -2.24 29.92 2.97
N GLU A 54 -2.23 30.97 3.80
CA GLU A 54 -2.58 32.32 3.37
C GLU A 54 -1.67 32.81 2.23
N GLN A 55 -0.36 32.53 2.35
CA GLN A 55 0.62 32.83 1.31
C GLN A 55 0.33 32.05 0.02
N ALA A 56 0.04 30.75 0.09
CA ALA A 56 -0.27 29.93 -1.07
C ALA A 56 -1.55 30.38 -1.80
N LEU A 57 -2.58 30.82 -1.06
CA LEU A 57 -3.81 31.37 -1.65
C LEU A 57 -3.60 32.70 -2.38
N ARG A 58 -2.61 33.49 -1.93
CA ARG A 58 -2.23 34.76 -2.56
C ARG A 58 -1.20 34.59 -3.69
N CYS A 59 -0.64 33.39 -3.84
CA CYS A 59 0.40 33.09 -4.82
C CYS A 59 -0.19 33.17 -6.23
N PRO A 60 0.24 34.15 -7.07
CA PRO A 60 -0.34 34.29 -8.40
C PRO A 60 -0.03 33.06 -9.25
N ALA A 61 -0.91 32.73 -10.19
CA ALA A 61 -0.67 31.67 -11.18
C ALA A 61 0.59 31.90 -12.03
N GLU A 62 1.11 33.13 -12.08
CA GLU A 62 2.37 33.51 -12.73
C GLU A 62 3.61 33.33 -11.83
N ALA A 63 3.44 33.02 -10.53
CA ALA A 63 4.56 32.74 -9.65
C ALA A 63 5.42 31.64 -10.26
N GLY A 64 6.73 31.86 -10.35
CA GLY A 64 7.65 30.91 -10.96
C GLY A 64 7.50 29.51 -10.36
N VAL A 65 7.68 28.48 -11.21
CA VAL A 65 7.60 27.07 -10.81
C VAL A 65 8.51 26.77 -9.61
N GLU A 66 9.65 27.45 -9.51
CA GLU A 66 10.58 27.33 -8.39
C GLU A 66 9.92 27.67 -7.04
N LEU A 67 9.27 28.83 -6.91
CA LEU A 67 8.65 29.25 -5.65
C LEU A 67 7.51 28.33 -5.25
N ARG A 68 6.66 27.95 -6.23
CA ARG A 68 5.60 26.97 -6.01
C ARG A 68 6.14 25.61 -5.57
N SER A 69 7.29 25.19 -6.11
CA SER A 69 7.93 23.93 -5.69
C SER A 69 8.40 23.97 -4.24
N LYS A 70 8.89 25.12 -3.76
CA LYS A 70 9.27 25.31 -2.35
C LYS A 70 8.04 25.19 -1.44
N ILE A 71 6.93 25.85 -1.79
CA ILE A 71 5.65 25.74 -1.05
C ILE A 71 5.15 24.29 -1.06
N PHE A 72 5.16 23.65 -2.25
CA PHE A 72 4.73 22.27 -2.43
C PHE A 72 5.53 21.31 -1.53
N VAL A 73 6.86 21.41 -1.58
CA VAL A 73 7.76 20.60 -0.77
C VAL A 73 7.54 20.82 0.72
N ALA A 74 7.41 22.09 1.15
CA ALA A 74 7.21 22.43 2.55
C ALA A 74 5.90 21.83 3.09
N ALA A 75 4.80 21.93 2.34
CA ALA A 75 3.51 21.39 2.74
C ALA A 75 3.45 19.86 2.65
N ALA A 76 3.98 19.26 1.59
CA ALA A 76 3.86 17.81 1.35
C ALA A 76 4.48 16.97 2.47
N ARG A 77 5.51 17.46 3.17
CA ARG A 77 6.15 16.78 4.32
C ARG A 77 5.19 16.46 5.46
N PHE A 78 4.11 17.22 5.59
CA PHE A 78 3.10 17.05 6.65
C PHE A 78 1.91 16.21 6.20
N ILE A 79 1.91 15.69 4.97
CA ILE A 79 0.85 14.82 4.47
C ILE A 79 1.31 13.39 4.58
N ASP A 80 0.75 12.67 5.54
CA ASP A 80 0.95 11.24 5.63
C ASP A 80 0.45 10.55 4.34
N VAL A 81 1.27 9.66 3.77
CA VAL A 81 0.86 8.73 2.71
C VAL A 81 -0.05 7.67 3.37
N ARG A 82 -1.26 8.11 3.72
CA ARG A 82 -2.37 7.37 4.33
C ARG A 82 -1.97 6.41 5.44
N ARG A 83 -1.77 6.89 6.67
CA ARG A 83 -2.08 6.07 7.87
C ARG A 83 -3.46 5.41 7.67
N PRO A 84 -3.59 4.09 7.87
CA PRO A 84 -4.91 3.51 8.07
C PRO A 84 -5.46 4.25 9.29
N ARG A 85 -6.66 4.82 9.21
CA ARG A 85 -7.33 5.30 10.43
C ARG A 85 -7.26 4.15 11.44
N PRO A 86 -6.63 4.30 12.63
CA PRO A 86 -6.77 3.29 13.65
C PRO A 86 -8.27 3.17 13.91
N ARG A 87 -8.86 2.04 13.50
CA ARG A 87 -10.28 1.79 13.75
C ARG A 87 -10.44 1.81 15.26
N HIS A 88 -11.34 2.67 15.74
CA HIS A 88 -11.66 2.92 17.15
C HIS A 88 -11.24 1.78 18.09
N ARG A 89 -10.13 1.97 18.82
CA ARG A 89 -9.87 1.17 20.03
C ARG A 89 -10.99 1.49 21.03
N SER A 90 -11.70 0.48 21.50
CA SER A 90 -12.68 0.62 22.58
C SER A 90 -11.94 0.99 23.86
N SER A 91 -12.21 2.21 24.33
CA SER A 91 -11.65 2.89 25.51
C SER A 91 -11.84 2.10 26.82
N SER A 92 -10.75 1.73 27.51
CA SER A 92 -10.73 1.57 28.99
C SER A 92 -9.33 1.34 29.62
N ALA A 93 -8.28 2.08 29.25
CA ALA A 93 -6.99 2.06 29.98
C ALA A 93 -6.67 3.44 30.58
N PRO A 94 -6.07 3.51 31.79
CA PRO A 94 -5.91 4.75 32.53
C PRO A 94 -4.76 5.58 31.95
N ARG A 95 -5.06 6.86 31.72
CA ARG A 95 -4.13 7.89 31.25
C ARG A 95 -3.17 8.28 32.37
N ASP A 96 -1.85 8.12 32.14
CA ASP A 96 -0.86 9.14 32.53
C ASP A 96 0.54 8.92 31.91
N ALA A 97 1.15 10.07 31.58
CA ALA A 97 2.50 10.35 31.05
C ALA A 97 2.80 10.01 29.56
N PHE A 98 3.12 11.07 28.79
CA PHE A 98 3.47 11.12 27.36
C PHE A 98 2.31 10.93 26.38
N LEU A 99 1.52 12.00 26.18
CA LEU A 99 0.58 12.04 25.05
C LEU A 99 1.32 12.44 23.76
N PRO A 100 1.45 11.55 22.75
CA PRO A 100 1.72 11.98 21.38
C PRO A 100 0.71 13.07 20.97
N PRO A 101 1.01 13.92 19.96
CA PRO A 101 0.02 14.88 19.44
C PRO A 101 -1.34 14.18 19.29
N THR A 102 -2.40 14.83 19.76
CA THR A 102 -3.71 14.19 19.70
C THR A 102 -3.99 13.89 18.23
N ALA A 103 -4.60 12.74 17.93
CA ALA A 103 -4.92 12.39 16.54
C ALA A 103 -5.70 13.50 15.82
N ALA A 104 -6.42 14.34 16.58
CA ALA A 104 -7.10 15.53 16.09
C ALA A 104 -6.15 16.65 15.62
N ASP A 105 -5.05 16.90 16.33
CA ASP A 105 -4.06 17.91 15.95
C ASP A 105 -3.32 17.49 14.67
N GLU A 106 -2.90 16.23 14.58
CA GLU A 106 -2.28 15.69 13.37
C GLU A 106 -3.24 15.76 12.17
N GLU A 107 -4.52 15.43 12.37
CA GLU A 107 -5.54 15.54 11.32
C GLU A 107 -5.74 16.98 10.86
N LYS A 108 -5.74 17.95 11.79
CA LYS A 108 -5.79 19.39 11.46
C LYS A 108 -4.56 19.82 10.65
N THR A 109 -3.35 19.46 11.09
CA THR A 109 -2.11 19.76 10.36
C THR A 109 -2.12 19.17 8.96
N GLN A 110 -2.54 17.90 8.81
CA GLN A 110 -2.68 17.25 7.50
C GLN A 110 -3.73 17.93 6.62
N ALA A 111 -4.86 18.36 7.19
CA ALA A 111 -5.91 19.04 6.45
C ALA A 111 -5.42 20.39 5.89
N VAL A 112 -4.71 21.18 6.70
CA VAL A 112 -4.10 22.44 6.24
C VAL A 112 -3.06 22.17 5.15
N ALA A 113 -2.15 21.20 5.35
CA ALA A 113 -1.15 20.84 4.34
C ALA A 113 -1.78 20.39 3.01
N ARG A 114 -2.85 19.59 3.05
CA ARG A 114 -3.63 19.23 1.85
C ARG A 114 -4.27 20.44 1.18
N SER A 115 -4.80 21.37 1.97
CA SER A 115 -5.37 22.64 1.46
C SER A 115 -4.31 23.49 0.77
N ILE A 116 -3.08 23.56 1.30
CA ILE A 116 -1.95 24.24 0.65
C ILE A 116 -1.62 23.58 -0.68
N LEU A 117 -1.48 22.24 -0.72
CA LEU A 117 -1.21 21.55 -1.98
C LEU A 117 -2.32 21.76 -3.00
N LEU A 118 -3.58 21.70 -2.58
CA LEU A 118 -4.72 21.99 -3.45
C LEU A 118 -4.73 23.45 -3.92
N ALA A 119 -4.29 24.41 -3.11
CA ALA A 119 -4.14 25.80 -3.55
C ALA A 119 -3.04 25.93 -4.61
N VAL A 120 -1.86 25.34 -4.36
CA VAL A 120 -0.72 25.38 -5.30
C VAL A 120 -1.05 24.67 -6.62
N LEU A 121 -1.82 23.58 -6.56
CA LEU A 121 -2.24 22.80 -7.74
C LEU A 121 -3.50 23.37 -8.42
N GLY A 122 -4.44 23.89 -7.65
CA GLY A 122 -5.79 24.29 -8.08
C GLY A 122 -5.91 25.74 -8.56
N GLN A 123 -4.91 26.60 -8.28
CA GLN A 123 -4.77 27.90 -8.95
C GLN A 123 -4.51 27.77 -10.46
N GLN A 124 -4.33 26.55 -10.96
CA GLN A 124 -4.03 26.22 -12.33
C GLN A 124 -5.18 25.40 -12.91
N GLU A 125 -6.12 26.06 -13.59
CA GLU A 125 -6.98 25.38 -14.57
C GLU A 125 -6.14 24.72 -15.69
N GLN A 126 -4.86 25.12 -15.81
CA GLN A 126 -3.92 24.59 -16.78
C GLN A 126 -3.15 23.39 -16.22
N GLN A 127 -3.53 22.20 -16.69
CA GLN A 127 -2.83 20.92 -16.49
C GLN A 127 -1.32 21.00 -16.73
N SER A 128 -0.87 21.83 -17.67
CA SER A 128 0.54 22.00 -18.03
C SER A 128 1.41 22.45 -16.86
N ALA A 129 0.95 23.34 -15.98
CA ALA A 129 1.79 23.76 -14.86
C ALA A 129 1.80 22.77 -13.71
N THR A 130 0.73 21.98 -13.53
CA THR A 130 0.75 20.87 -12.56
C THR A 130 1.83 19.87 -12.96
N VAL A 131 1.91 19.53 -14.25
CA VAL A 131 2.96 18.69 -14.80
C VAL A 131 4.34 19.36 -14.68
N ALA A 132 4.45 20.66 -14.99
CA ALA A 132 5.72 21.39 -14.87
C ALA A 132 6.22 21.46 -13.42
N LEU A 133 5.31 21.65 -12.47
CA LEU A 133 5.61 21.63 -11.04
C LEU A 133 6.07 20.26 -10.58
N ALA A 134 5.34 19.20 -10.94
CA ALA A 134 5.74 17.84 -10.62
C ALA A 134 7.10 17.50 -11.23
N ARG A 135 7.33 17.86 -12.50
CA ARG A 135 8.63 17.72 -13.17
C ARG A 135 9.74 18.43 -12.41
N HIS A 136 9.52 19.68 -12.03
CA HIS A 136 10.51 20.47 -11.30
C HIS A 136 10.83 19.88 -9.92
N VAL A 137 9.81 19.47 -9.17
CA VAL A 137 9.98 18.82 -7.86
C VAL A 137 10.73 17.49 -8.00
N LEU A 138 10.35 16.65 -8.96
CA LEU A 138 11.00 15.36 -9.21
C LEU A 138 12.45 15.54 -9.68
N ALA A 139 12.76 16.54 -10.50
CA ALA A 139 14.11 16.76 -11.02
C ALA A 139 15.07 17.43 -10.02
N HIS A 140 14.58 18.40 -9.24
CA HIS A 140 15.44 19.25 -8.40
C HIS A 140 15.41 18.90 -6.92
N TYR A 141 14.29 18.38 -6.42
CA TYR A 141 14.13 18.12 -4.98
C TYR A 141 14.34 16.66 -4.64
N ILE A 142 13.71 15.75 -5.39
CA ILE A 142 13.99 14.33 -5.27
C ILE A 142 15.28 14.07 -6.03
N LYS A 143 16.43 14.28 -5.37
CA LYS A 143 17.73 13.97 -5.98
C LYS A 143 17.61 12.57 -6.57
N PRO A 144 17.95 12.38 -7.86
CA PRO A 144 18.08 11.04 -8.36
C PRO A 144 19.12 10.38 -7.45
N LEU A 145 18.71 9.33 -6.73
CA LEU A 145 19.62 8.51 -5.93
C LEU A 145 20.78 8.01 -6.80
N PHE A 146 20.49 7.91 -8.10
CA PHE A 146 21.41 7.76 -9.21
C PHE A 146 21.58 9.10 -9.94
N SER A 147 22.23 10.11 -9.32
CA SER A 147 22.92 11.05 -10.20
C SER A 147 23.92 10.20 -10.94
N ALA A 148 23.93 10.21 -12.28
CA ALA A 148 24.96 9.53 -13.06
C ALA A 148 26.29 9.87 -12.39
N THR A 149 26.83 8.92 -11.63
CA THR A 149 28.23 8.94 -11.31
C THR A 149 28.83 9.02 -12.70
N GLN A 150 29.56 10.08 -13.01
CA GLN A 150 30.44 10.07 -14.16
C GLN A 150 31.43 8.95 -13.87
N THR A 151 31.02 7.72 -14.14
CA THR A 151 31.89 6.59 -14.10
C THR A 151 32.67 6.76 -15.38
N ASP A 152 33.90 7.26 -15.27
CA ASP A 152 34.88 7.25 -16.35
C ASP A 152 35.02 5.85 -16.98
N SER A 153 34.48 4.83 -16.32
CA SER A 153 34.36 3.46 -16.78
C SER A 153 33.30 3.21 -17.86
N VAL A 154 32.47 4.17 -18.29
CA VAL A 154 31.55 3.96 -19.44
C VAL A 154 31.68 5.11 -20.41
N ARG A 155 32.15 4.79 -21.62
CA ARG A 155 32.30 5.77 -22.70
C ARG A 155 30.93 6.15 -23.25
N THR A 156 30.55 7.41 -23.09
CA THR A 156 29.23 7.94 -23.49
C THR A 156 28.96 7.89 -25.00
N ASP A 157 30.01 7.87 -25.82
CA ASP A 157 29.95 7.77 -27.28
C ASP A 157 29.71 6.34 -27.79
N THR A 158 30.06 5.32 -27.00
CA THR A 158 30.04 3.91 -27.43
C THR A 158 29.20 3.00 -26.55
N GLY A 159 28.79 3.45 -25.36
CA GLY A 159 28.09 2.64 -24.36
C GLY A 159 28.93 1.49 -23.80
N ARG A 160 30.22 1.41 -24.14
CA ARG A 160 31.12 0.34 -23.71
C ARG A 160 31.86 0.73 -22.44
N ALA A 161 32.13 -0.28 -21.61
CA ALA A 161 33.01 -0.09 -20.47
C ALA A 161 34.39 0.41 -20.94
N ALA A 162 34.89 1.52 -20.41
CA ALA A 162 36.21 2.03 -20.70
C ALA A 162 37.26 1.02 -20.21
N SER A 163 38.22 0.69 -21.08
CA SER A 163 39.34 -0.18 -20.74
C SER A 163 40.09 0.38 -19.53
N LYS A 164 40.25 -0.43 -18.48
CA LYS A 164 41.09 -0.06 -17.33
C LYS A 164 42.46 0.43 -17.83
N PRO A 165 43.01 1.52 -17.28
CA PRO A 165 44.33 2.01 -17.69
C PRO A 165 45.37 0.91 -17.46
N ALA A 166 46.06 0.53 -18.54
CA ALA A 166 47.15 -0.44 -18.51
C ALA A 166 48.29 0.14 -17.66
N GLY A 167 48.37 -0.25 -16.39
CA GLY A 167 49.38 0.26 -15.47
C GLY A 167 49.12 -0.03 -13.99
N LEU A 168 47.90 -0.42 -13.60
CA LEU A 168 47.63 -0.86 -12.23
C LEU A 168 47.99 -2.34 -12.11
N VAL A 169 49.16 -2.60 -11.51
CA VAL A 169 49.70 -3.95 -11.25
C VAL A 169 48.74 -4.71 -10.35
N ASP A 170 48.10 -5.74 -10.88
CA ASP A 170 47.20 -6.65 -10.17
C ASP A 170 47.94 -7.31 -9.00
N ASN A 171 47.48 -7.06 -7.77
CA ASN A 171 47.91 -7.81 -6.59
C ASN A 171 46.96 -9.02 -6.42
N PRO A 172 47.40 -10.26 -6.68
CA PRO A 172 46.52 -11.42 -6.87
C PRO A 172 45.83 -11.92 -5.58
N LEU A 173 46.13 -11.36 -4.41
CA LEU A 173 45.53 -11.80 -3.13
C LEU A 173 44.17 -11.18 -2.79
N HIS A 174 43.71 -10.14 -3.48
CA HIS A 174 42.41 -9.49 -3.20
C HIS A 174 41.25 -9.97 -4.08
N ARG A 175 41.48 -10.96 -4.96
CA ARG A 175 40.53 -11.32 -6.04
C ARG A 175 39.39 -12.27 -5.63
N ALA A 176 39.33 -12.72 -4.37
CA ALA A 176 38.37 -13.75 -3.96
C ALA A 176 37.12 -13.23 -3.22
N THR A 177 37.04 -11.95 -2.84
CA THR A 177 35.89 -11.43 -2.08
C THR A 177 35.36 -10.07 -2.52
N SER A 178 35.95 -9.44 -3.55
CA SER A 178 35.47 -8.15 -4.07
C SER A 178 34.94 -8.36 -5.49
N THR A 179 33.64 -8.57 -5.59
CA THR A 179 32.92 -8.36 -6.84
C THR A 179 32.90 -6.86 -7.09
N ALA A 180 33.46 -6.41 -8.23
CA ALA A 180 33.58 -5.00 -8.61
C ALA A 180 32.25 -4.23 -8.72
N GLU A 181 31.11 -4.89 -8.48
CA GLU A 181 29.79 -4.26 -8.28
C GLU A 181 29.65 -3.59 -6.89
N GLU A 182 30.50 -3.92 -5.91
CA GLU A 182 30.48 -3.32 -4.57
C GLU A 182 31.12 -1.92 -4.50
N ASP A 183 31.87 -1.50 -5.52
CA ASP A 183 32.50 -0.17 -5.63
C ASP A 183 31.61 0.87 -6.33
N ILE A 184 30.29 0.63 -6.41
CA ILE A 184 29.35 1.74 -6.62
C ILE A 184 29.39 2.56 -5.34
N VAL A 185 30.21 3.62 -5.33
CA VAL A 185 30.26 4.60 -4.24
C VAL A 185 28.90 5.30 -4.17
N TRP A 186 28.01 4.74 -3.36
CA TRP A 186 26.74 5.34 -3.01
C TRP A 186 27.01 6.69 -2.37
N LYS A 187 26.32 7.75 -2.82
CA LYS A 187 26.31 9.07 -2.16
C LYS A 187 25.73 8.90 -0.75
N GLY A 188 26.58 8.52 0.21
CA GLY A 188 26.22 8.27 1.60
C GLY A 188 26.99 7.13 2.28
N GLY A 189 27.78 6.32 1.55
CA GLY A 189 28.40 5.12 2.11
C GLY A 189 29.90 5.15 2.40
N GLY A 190 30.67 6.10 1.86
CA GLY A 190 32.14 6.02 1.95
C GLY A 190 32.89 7.30 1.61
N LEU A 191 32.37 8.46 2.00
CA LEU A 191 33.11 9.71 1.87
C LEU A 191 33.77 10.06 3.20
N ASP A 192 35.09 10.23 3.14
CA ASP A 192 35.90 10.84 4.20
C ASP A 192 35.25 12.17 4.62
N LEU A 193 34.89 12.29 5.91
CA LEU A 193 34.04 13.36 6.46
C LEU A 193 34.59 14.78 6.22
N ALA A 194 35.85 14.91 5.81
CA ALA A 194 36.47 16.18 5.48
C ALA A 194 36.01 16.80 4.14
N SER A 195 35.46 16.01 3.20
CA SER A 195 35.23 16.46 1.81
C SER A 195 33.79 16.91 1.47
N THR A 196 32.82 16.77 2.37
CA THR A 196 31.38 17.00 2.07
C THR A 196 30.90 18.45 2.11
N ALA A 197 31.79 19.44 2.30
CA ALA A 197 31.43 20.85 2.47
C ALA A 197 30.87 21.56 1.20
N ALA A 198 30.79 20.90 0.04
CA ALA A 198 30.54 21.59 -1.24
C ALA A 198 29.15 21.37 -1.87
N VAL A 199 28.31 20.45 -1.39
CA VAL A 199 26.99 20.22 -2.01
C VAL A 199 25.95 21.17 -1.41
N ARG A 200 25.69 22.27 -2.12
CA ARG A 200 24.62 23.22 -1.81
C ARG A 200 23.36 22.88 -2.59
N VAL A 201 22.20 22.92 -1.92
CA VAL A 201 20.89 22.83 -2.58
C VAL A 201 20.13 24.09 -2.20
N LEU A 202 19.71 24.88 -3.20
CA LEU A 202 19.08 26.20 -3.00
C LEU A 202 19.92 27.19 -2.18
N GLY A 203 21.26 27.13 -2.28
CA GLY A 203 22.18 28.08 -1.65
C GLY A 203 22.72 27.68 -0.27
N GLU A 204 22.11 26.69 0.40
CA GLU A 204 22.47 26.25 1.75
C GLU A 204 23.31 24.96 1.77
N PRO A 205 24.30 24.84 2.67
CA PRO A 205 25.13 23.63 2.83
C PRO A 205 24.32 22.49 3.46
N MET A 206 24.26 21.36 2.76
CA MET A 206 23.59 20.15 3.25
C MET A 206 24.55 19.34 4.14
N LEU A 207 24.52 19.57 5.46
CA LEU A 207 25.25 18.73 6.43
C LEU A 207 24.45 17.43 6.69
N LEU A 208 24.91 16.33 6.10
CA LEU A 208 24.48 14.98 6.43
C LEU A 208 25.26 14.50 7.67
N GLN A 209 24.83 14.87 8.87
CA GLN A 209 25.24 14.13 10.07
C GLN A 209 24.31 12.93 10.26
N ILE A 210 24.80 11.77 9.83
CA ILE A 210 24.22 10.45 10.09
C ILE A 210 24.59 10.08 11.54
N GLU A 211 23.79 10.55 12.50
CA GLU A 211 23.76 9.94 13.83
C GLU A 211 22.42 9.22 13.98
N GLY A 212 22.44 7.91 13.66
CA GLY A 212 21.29 7.01 13.74
C GLY A 212 20.89 6.39 12.39
N ASP A 213 21.69 5.43 11.90
CA ASP A 213 21.40 4.23 11.09
C ASP A 213 20.35 4.21 9.95
N HIS A 214 19.78 5.33 9.54
CA HIS A 214 18.77 5.33 8.49
C HIS A 214 19.22 6.21 7.35
N ARG A 215 19.79 5.57 6.31
CA ARG A 215 20.16 6.10 4.97
C ARG A 215 19.13 7.04 4.37
N ASN A 216 17.91 6.98 4.87
CA ASN A 216 16.76 7.64 4.33
C ASN A 216 16.22 8.79 5.22
N ALA A 217 16.98 9.41 6.13
CA ALA A 217 16.53 10.67 6.75
C ALA A 217 16.28 11.80 5.72
N ALA A 218 16.85 11.68 4.51
CA ALA A 218 16.45 12.46 3.34
C ALA A 218 14.98 12.22 2.87
N LEU A 219 14.21 11.33 3.52
CA LEU A 219 12.85 10.92 3.17
C LEU A 219 11.71 11.87 3.52
N GLY A 220 12.00 13.11 3.91
CA GLY A 220 11.02 14.17 3.63
C GLY A 220 10.54 14.12 2.16
N CYS A 221 11.33 13.52 1.27
CA CYS A 221 11.01 13.23 -0.13
C CYS A 221 9.93 12.17 -0.39
N CYS A 222 9.57 11.24 0.51
CA CYS A 222 8.60 10.20 0.14
C CYS A 222 7.17 10.73 0.06
N HIS A 223 6.77 11.61 0.98
CA HIS A 223 5.49 12.32 0.90
C HIS A 223 5.45 13.25 -0.32
N VAL A 224 6.58 13.90 -0.62
CA VAL A 224 6.75 14.73 -1.83
C VAL A 224 6.62 13.88 -3.10
N LEU A 225 7.24 12.69 -3.14
CA LEU A 225 7.12 11.73 -4.24
C LEU A 225 5.67 11.28 -4.43
N GLY A 226 5.00 10.89 -3.34
CA GLY A 226 3.60 10.50 -3.37
C GLY A 226 2.71 11.61 -3.88
N ALA A 227 2.88 12.85 -3.38
CA ALA A 227 2.12 14.00 -3.83
C ALA A 227 2.39 14.34 -5.30
N ALA A 228 3.64 14.26 -5.76
CA ALA A 228 4.00 14.48 -7.16
C ALA A 228 3.35 13.41 -8.06
N CYS A 229 3.44 12.12 -7.70
CA CYS A 229 2.81 11.03 -8.44
C CYS A 229 1.28 11.18 -8.51
N GLN A 230 0.63 11.56 -7.40
CA GLN A 230 -0.81 11.82 -7.38
C GLN A 230 -1.20 13.00 -8.28
N SER A 231 -0.37 14.05 -8.31
CA SER A 231 -0.59 15.22 -9.16
C SER A 231 -0.51 14.85 -10.65
N LEU A 232 0.45 14.00 -11.03
CA LEU A 232 0.56 13.46 -12.39
C LEU A 232 -0.65 12.59 -12.77
N GLY A 233 -1.10 11.73 -11.86
CA GLY A 233 -2.27 10.88 -12.08
C GLY A 233 -3.59 11.65 -12.24
N ARG A 234 -3.71 12.83 -11.61
CA ARG A 234 -4.86 13.74 -11.77
C ARG A 234 -4.76 14.60 -13.02
N GLY A 235 -3.56 15.08 -13.35
CA GLY A 235 -3.33 15.90 -14.53
C GLY A 235 -3.82 15.19 -15.80
N ALA A 236 -3.52 13.90 -15.95
CA ALA A 236 -3.88 13.11 -17.13
C ALA A 236 -5.39 12.92 -17.41
N THR A 237 -6.30 13.43 -16.57
CA THR A 237 -7.74 13.18 -16.73
C THR A 237 -8.52 14.36 -17.33
N LEU A 238 -7.94 15.56 -17.42
CA LEU A 238 -8.71 16.77 -17.79
C LEU A 238 -8.78 17.08 -19.30
N THR A 239 -8.02 16.40 -20.17
CA THR A 239 -7.82 16.82 -21.57
C THR A 239 -9.02 16.63 -22.50
N LYS A 240 -10.15 16.03 -22.06
CA LYS A 240 -11.18 15.52 -22.99
C LYS A 240 -12.51 16.25 -23.08
N THR A 241 -12.70 17.41 -22.43
CA THR A 241 -14.07 17.95 -22.23
C THR A 241 -14.50 19.20 -22.99
N THR A 242 -13.62 19.91 -23.70
CA THR A 242 -13.98 21.19 -24.36
C THR A 242 -12.88 21.49 -25.37
N THR A 243 -13.08 21.74 -26.66
CA THR A 243 -14.16 22.44 -27.37
C THR A 243 -14.01 22.09 -28.85
N THR A 244 -15.11 21.74 -29.50
CA THR A 244 -15.25 21.74 -30.95
C THR A 244 -14.81 23.09 -31.54
N THR A 245 -14.00 23.05 -32.61
CA THR A 245 -13.92 23.98 -33.78
C THR A 245 -12.59 24.63 -34.20
N THR A 246 -11.42 24.18 -33.75
CA THR A 246 -10.15 24.51 -34.47
C THR A 246 -9.18 23.34 -34.42
N GLU A 247 -8.98 22.68 -35.57
CA GLU A 247 -8.24 21.42 -35.78
C GLU A 247 -6.70 21.56 -35.75
N GLU A 248 -6.15 22.64 -35.19
CA GLU A 248 -4.70 22.87 -35.24
C GLU A 248 -4.02 22.41 -33.94
N ASP A 249 -3.68 21.12 -33.92
CA ASP A 249 -2.45 20.54 -33.35
C ASP A 249 -2.05 20.89 -31.90
N GLU A 250 -2.97 20.90 -30.94
CA GLU A 250 -2.57 20.67 -29.54
C GLU A 250 -2.28 19.17 -29.34
N GLU A 251 -1.03 18.77 -29.63
CA GLU A 251 -0.52 17.45 -29.24
C GLU A 251 -0.70 17.29 -27.73
N ASP A 252 -1.55 16.34 -27.35
CA ASP A 252 -1.77 15.90 -25.97
C ASP A 252 -0.47 15.23 -25.48
N VAL A 253 0.53 16.04 -25.09
CA VAL A 253 1.86 15.55 -24.72
C VAL A 253 1.75 14.71 -23.44
N ASP A 254 1.81 13.39 -23.60
CA ASP A 254 1.89 12.46 -22.49
C ASP A 254 3.20 12.71 -21.74
N ALA A 255 3.12 13.29 -20.54
CA ALA A 255 4.29 13.62 -19.74
C ALA A 255 4.87 12.41 -18.99
N TRP A 256 4.14 11.29 -18.94
CA TRP A 256 4.57 10.11 -18.20
C TRP A 256 5.89 9.51 -18.73
N PRO A 257 6.10 9.30 -20.04
CA PRO A 257 7.38 8.85 -20.60
C PRO A 257 8.59 9.66 -20.10
N ASP A 258 8.48 10.98 -20.04
CA ASP A 258 9.58 11.87 -19.62
C ASP A 258 9.84 11.81 -18.11
N LEU A 259 8.78 11.60 -17.32
CA LEU A 259 8.83 11.62 -15.86
C LEU A 259 9.11 10.24 -15.26
N TRP A 260 8.89 9.18 -16.04
CA TRP A 260 9.11 7.79 -15.65
C TRP A 260 10.50 7.55 -15.05
N PRO A 261 11.61 8.05 -15.65
CA PRO A 261 12.95 7.88 -15.11
C PRO A 261 13.19 8.64 -13.79
N LEU A 262 12.38 9.66 -13.49
CA LEU A 262 12.48 10.44 -12.25
C LEU A 262 11.66 9.81 -11.11
N VAL A 263 10.58 9.10 -11.43
CA VAL A 263 9.67 8.51 -10.44
C VAL A 263 10.13 7.13 -9.98
N LEU A 264 10.59 6.28 -10.91
CA LEU A 264 10.85 4.88 -10.61
C LEU A 264 12.03 4.63 -9.69
N PRO A 265 13.22 5.21 -9.90
CA PRO A 265 14.36 4.92 -9.03
C PRO A 265 14.09 5.23 -7.55
N PRO A 266 13.51 6.38 -7.16
CA PRO A 266 13.21 6.63 -5.75
C PRO A 266 12.07 5.73 -5.24
N LEU A 267 11.12 5.33 -6.09
CA LEU A 267 10.09 4.38 -5.70
C LEU A 267 10.64 2.98 -5.43
N LEU A 268 11.50 2.46 -6.31
CA LEU A 268 12.17 1.16 -6.12
C LEU A 268 13.04 1.18 -4.88
N THR A 269 13.75 2.27 -4.62
CA THR A 269 14.54 2.43 -3.39
C THR A 269 13.65 2.31 -2.14
N LEU A 270 12.46 2.89 -2.15
CA LEU A 270 11.50 2.73 -1.04
C LEU A 270 11.03 1.28 -0.90
N LEU A 271 10.69 0.62 -2.01
CA LEU A 271 10.17 -0.75 -2.03
C LEU A 271 11.22 -1.79 -1.62
N GLU A 272 12.50 -1.53 -1.91
CA GLU A 272 13.62 -2.43 -1.63
C GLU A 272 14.33 -2.11 -0.31
N ASP A 273 13.92 -1.05 0.39
CA ASP A 273 14.58 -0.60 1.59
C ASP A 273 14.66 -1.68 2.69
N ALA A 274 15.69 -1.67 3.53
CA ALA A 274 15.80 -2.63 4.63
C ALA A 274 14.74 -2.42 5.72
N GLY A 275 14.23 -1.19 5.89
CA GLY A 275 13.24 -0.83 6.89
C GLY A 275 11.79 -1.02 6.40
N PRO A 276 10.95 -1.78 7.13
CA PRO A 276 9.57 -2.05 6.71
C PRO A 276 8.69 -0.79 6.62
N ARG A 277 9.01 0.24 7.41
CA ARG A 277 8.34 1.55 7.33
C ARG A 277 8.47 2.21 5.95
N PHE A 278 9.60 2.05 5.27
CA PHE A 278 9.85 2.71 3.99
C PHE A 278 9.31 1.87 2.83
N ARG A 279 9.39 0.54 2.95
CA ARG A 279 8.65 -0.39 2.08
C ARG A 279 7.16 -0.10 2.09
N LEU A 280 6.60 0.14 3.27
CA LEU A 280 5.19 0.48 3.44
C LEU A 280 4.83 1.75 2.65
N VAL A 281 5.65 2.79 2.77
CA VAL A 281 5.44 4.03 2.02
C VAL A 281 5.56 3.79 0.51
N GLY A 282 6.59 3.07 0.06
CA GLY A 282 6.76 2.70 -1.34
C GLY A 282 5.56 1.94 -1.90
N ALA A 283 5.09 0.91 -1.18
CA ALA A 283 3.94 0.10 -1.57
C ALA A 283 2.67 0.95 -1.67
N ARG A 284 2.46 1.89 -0.74
CA ARG A 284 1.31 2.81 -0.80
C ARG A 284 1.41 3.79 -1.95
N ILE A 285 2.57 4.37 -2.22
CA ILE A 285 2.76 5.27 -3.38
C ILE A 285 2.45 4.51 -4.66
N LEU A 286 2.99 3.30 -4.81
CA LEU A 286 2.73 2.43 -5.95
C LEU A 286 1.22 2.15 -6.10
N ALA A 287 0.56 1.64 -5.05
CA ALA A 287 -0.86 1.29 -5.08
C ALA A 287 -1.77 2.48 -5.38
N THR A 288 -1.55 3.60 -4.70
CA THR A 288 -2.48 4.75 -4.71
C THR A 288 -2.21 5.74 -5.83
N SER A 289 -0.94 5.91 -6.23
CA SER A 289 -0.54 7.01 -7.12
C SER A 289 -0.26 6.51 -8.54
N LEU A 290 0.37 5.34 -8.69
CA LEU A 290 0.70 4.79 -10.00
C LEU A 290 -0.32 3.78 -10.53
N LEU A 291 -0.81 2.88 -9.66
CA LEU A 291 -1.71 1.80 -10.07
C LEU A 291 -3.20 2.16 -9.99
N SER A 292 -3.52 3.25 -9.30
CA SER A 292 -4.90 3.77 -9.15
C SER A 292 -5.04 5.24 -9.57
N PRO A 293 -4.51 5.66 -10.73
CA PRO A 293 -4.72 7.01 -11.21
C PRO A 293 -6.22 7.22 -11.46
N GLY A 294 -6.67 8.47 -11.28
CA GLY A 294 -8.09 8.82 -11.25
C GLY A 294 -8.86 8.49 -12.53
N SER A 295 -8.19 8.22 -13.66
CA SER A 295 -8.82 7.80 -14.92
C SER A 295 -8.37 6.41 -15.40
N VAL A 296 -9.26 5.77 -16.17
CA VAL A 296 -8.97 4.55 -16.92
C VAL A 296 -7.83 4.79 -17.92
N GLU A 297 -7.79 5.96 -18.55
CA GLU A 297 -6.77 6.29 -19.57
C GLU A 297 -5.37 6.37 -18.96
N ALA A 298 -5.21 7.05 -17.83
CA ALA A 298 -3.95 7.12 -17.11
C ALA A 298 -3.48 5.72 -16.67
N ARG A 299 -4.40 4.84 -16.24
CA ARG A 299 -4.08 3.44 -15.94
C ARG A 299 -3.48 2.75 -17.16
N LEU A 300 -4.13 2.85 -18.32
CA LEU A 300 -3.66 2.20 -19.55
C LEU A 300 -2.29 2.74 -19.99
N ARG A 301 -2.02 4.03 -19.80
CA ARG A 301 -0.70 4.63 -20.09
C ARG A 301 0.38 4.05 -19.17
N VAL A 302 0.13 3.99 -17.86
CA VAL A 302 1.05 3.35 -16.89
C VAL A 302 1.26 1.87 -17.24
N ALA A 303 0.20 1.14 -17.60
CA ALA A 303 0.29 -0.25 -18.02
C ALA A 303 1.18 -0.42 -19.27
N SER A 304 0.98 0.44 -20.27
CA SER A 304 1.78 0.48 -21.50
C SER A 304 3.25 0.76 -21.21
N LEU A 305 3.53 1.75 -20.35
CA LEU A 305 4.90 2.07 -19.93
C LEU A 305 5.54 0.90 -19.17
N MET A 306 4.82 0.26 -18.25
CA MET A 306 5.33 -0.92 -17.54
C MET A 306 5.62 -2.09 -18.49
N GLY A 307 4.76 -2.32 -19.47
CA GLY A 307 4.96 -3.34 -20.50
C GLY A 307 6.19 -3.05 -21.37
N ARG A 308 6.35 -1.80 -21.83
CA ARG A 308 7.48 -1.38 -22.67
C ARG A 308 8.82 -1.37 -21.93
N THR A 309 8.81 -1.00 -20.65
CA THR A 309 10.03 -0.91 -19.84
C THR A 309 10.44 -2.21 -19.18
N GLY A 310 9.58 -3.24 -19.20
CA GLY A 310 9.88 -4.53 -18.58
C GLY A 310 10.03 -4.46 -17.06
N LEU A 311 9.45 -3.44 -16.41
CA LEU A 311 9.62 -3.19 -14.97
C LEU A 311 8.65 -3.95 -14.09
N ALA A 312 7.59 -4.50 -14.66
CA ALA A 312 6.60 -5.25 -13.90
C ALA A 312 7.24 -6.36 -13.03
N PRO A 313 8.12 -7.24 -13.55
CA PRO A 313 8.79 -8.26 -12.73
C PRO A 313 9.57 -7.69 -11.54
N LEU A 314 10.26 -6.55 -11.71
CA LEU A 314 11.00 -5.91 -10.62
C LEU A 314 10.07 -5.40 -9.53
N LEU A 315 8.96 -4.75 -9.91
CA LEU A 315 7.96 -4.30 -8.95
C LEU A 315 7.30 -5.47 -8.20
N PHE A 316 7.02 -6.58 -8.88
CA PHE A 316 6.51 -7.78 -8.23
C PHE A 316 7.53 -8.34 -7.22
N ALA A 317 8.79 -8.50 -7.60
CA ALA A 317 9.84 -8.98 -6.70
C ALA A 317 10.03 -8.07 -5.47
N ALA A 318 9.99 -6.76 -5.66
CA ALA A 318 10.09 -5.80 -4.55
C ALA A 318 8.87 -5.87 -3.59
N LEU A 319 7.67 -6.13 -4.11
CA LEU A 319 6.47 -6.35 -3.30
C LEU A 319 6.50 -7.71 -2.59
N GLU A 320 6.96 -8.77 -3.26
CA GLU A 320 7.10 -10.12 -2.70
C GLU A 320 8.10 -10.15 -1.55
N THR A 321 9.26 -9.50 -1.70
CA THR A 321 10.23 -9.36 -0.60
C THR A 321 9.64 -8.62 0.60
N SER A 322 8.67 -7.73 0.39
CA SER A 322 7.98 -7.03 1.48
C SER A 322 7.05 -7.95 2.29
N PHE A 323 6.59 -9.07 1.74
CA PHE A 323 5.82 -10.06 2.49
C PHE A 323 6.66 -10.78 3.56
N ALA A 324 7.96 -10.96 3.32
CA ALA A 324 8.86 -11.53 4.32
C ALA A 324 8.97 -10.65 5.57
N TYR A 325 9.00 -9.32 5.41
CA TYR A 325 9.02 -8.38 6.53
C TYR A 325 7.68 -8.34 7.28
N ALA A 326 6.57 -8.54 6.57
CA ALA A 326 5.24 -8.60 7.18
C ALA A 326 5.01 -9.86 8.04
N ALA A 327 5.87 -10.89 7.93
CA ALA A 327 5.80 -12.07 8.78
C ALA A 327 6.26 -11.81 10.23
N SER A 328 7.01 -10.72 10.48
CA SER A 328 7.47 -10.37 11.82
C SER A 328 6.32 -9.76 12.64
N SER A 329 5.68 -10.57 13.48
CA SER A 329 4.52 -10.14 14.26
C SER A 329 4.82 -9.04 15.28
N SER A 330 6.08 -8.83 15.66
CA SER A 330 6.49 -7.80 16.61
C SER A 330 6.62 -6.41 15.99
N ASP A 331 6.63 -6.30 14.66
CA ASP A 331 6.84 -5.02 13.98
C ASP A 331 5.51 -4.26 13.82
N PRO A 332 5.40 -3.00 14.30
CA PRO A 332 4.19 -2.18 14.15
C PRO A 332 3.81 -1.89 12.68
N TYR A 333 4.74 -2.06 11.75
CA TYR A 333 4.52 -1.86 10.32
C TYR A 333 4.13 -3.15 9.59
N ALA A 334 4.20 -4.33 10.22
CA ALA A 334 3.95 -5.61 9.56
C ALA A 334 2.55 -5.71 8.93
N ALA A 335 1.50 -5.46 9.71
CA ALA A 335 0.11 -5.54 9.20
C ALA A 335 -0.17 -4.46 8.13
N PRO A 336 0.17 -3.17 8.32
CA PRO A 336 0.02 -2.17 7.27
C PRO A 336 0.83 -2.47 6.00
N LEU A 337 2.05 -3.01 6.15
CA LEU A 337 2.92 -3.39 5.03
C LEU A 337 2.30 -4.52 4.23
N LEU A 338 1.78 -5.55 4.92
CA LEU A 338 1.04 -6.62 4.27
C LEU A 338 -0.13 -6.09 3.46
N GLU A 339 -0.94 -5.21 4.06
CA GLU A 339 -2.10 -4.62 3.39
C GLU A 339 -1.68 -3.86 2.13
N ALA A 340 -0.72 -2.94 2.27
CA ALA A 340 -0.28 -2.06 1.19
C ALA A 340 0.41 -2.83 0.07
N SER A 341 1.31 -3.75 0.41
CA SER A 341 2.04 -4.55 -0.58
C SER A 341 1.10 -5.50 -1.32
N THR A 342 0.12 -6.09 -0.62
CA THR A 342 -0.85 -6.94 -1.29
C THR A 342 -1.78 -6.14 -2.20
N ASP A 343 -2.30 -4.99 -1.74
CA ASP A 343 -3.12 -4.12 -2.57
C ASP A 343 -2.36 -3.63 -3.82
N ALA A 344 -1.09 -3.24 -3.68
CA ALA A 344 -0.23 -2.89 -4.80
C ALA A 344 -0.03 -4.08 -5.76
N HIS A 345 0.26 -5.27 -5.24
CA HIS A 345 0.52 -6.46 -6.05
C HIS A 345 -0.73 -6.86 -6.86
N ILE A 346 -1.90 -6.88 -6.23
CA ILE A 346 -3.17 -7.17 -6.88
C ILE A 346 -3.43 -6.16 -7.99
N ARG A 347 -3.33 -4.86 -7.69
CA ARG A 347 -3.56 -3.81 -8.69
C ARG A 347 -2.59 -3.92 -9.86
N LEU A 348 -1.33 -4.24 -9.60
CA LEU A 348 -0.32 -4.45 -10.64
C LEU A 348 -0.68 -5.66 -11.52
N ALA A 349 -1.09 -6.78 -10.90
CA ALA A 349 -1.54 -7.96 -11.62
C ALA A 349 -2.77 -7.65 -12.48
N LEU A 350 -3.75 -6.90 -11.97
CA LEU A 350 -4.94 -6.50 -12.72
C LEU A 350 -4.64 -5.50 -13.82
N LEU A 351 -3.70 -4.58 -13.60
CA LEU A 351 -3.30 -3.59 -14.58
C LEU A 351 -2.67 -4.22 -15.82
N LEU A 352 -1.90 -5.30 -15.62
CA LEU A 352 -1.21 -6.03 -16.67
C LEU A 352 -2.09 -7.10 -17.34
N ARG A 353 -3.39 -7.13 -17.02
CA ARG A 353 -4.33 -8.06 -17.65
C ARG A 353 -4.44 -7.77 -19.14
N PRO A 354 -4.30 -8.78 -20.03
CA PRO A 354 -4.66 -8.63 -21.44
C PRO A 354 -6.11 -8.15 -21.57
N ARG A 355 -6.33 -7.17 -22.44
CA ARG A 355 -7.67 -6.57 -22.61
C ARG A 355 -8.56 -7.57 -23.34
N PRO A 356 -9.73 -7.96 -22.79
CA PRO A 356 -10.64 -8.87 -23.47
C PRO A 356 -11.10 -8.22 -24.79
N GLY A 357 -10.86 -8.90 -25.91
CA GLY A 357 -11.23 -8.42 -27.24
C GLY A 357 -10.12 -7.72 -28.04
N SER A 358 -8.92 -7.53 -27.47
CA SER A 358 -7.73 -7.44 -28.34
C SER A 358 -7.60 -8.81 -28.99
N GLY A 359 -7.88 -8.92 -30.29
CA GLY A 359 -8.01 -10.19 -31.04
C GLY A 359 -6.73 -11.02 -31.12
N SER A 360 -6.17 -11.39 -29.98
CA SER A 360 -4.99 -12.22 -29.85
C SER A 360 -5.34 -13.63 -30.29
N GLY A 361 -4.57 -14.12 -31.25
CA GLY A 361 -4.57 -15.52 -31.65
C GLY A 361 -4.17 -16.46 -30.50
N PRO A 362 -3.75 -17.70 -30.80
CA PRO A 362 -3.59 -18.81 -29.83
C PRO A 362 -2.57 -18.60 -28.68
N GLY A 363 -2.00 -17.39 -28.49
CA GLY A 363 -1.16 -17.03 -27.35
C GLY A 363 -1.89 -16.49 -26.10
N SER A 364 -3.20 -16.21 -26.17
CA SER A 364 -3.98 -15.61 -25.07
C SER A 364 -3.98 -16.45 -23.77
N ASP A 365 -3.97 -17.78 -23.89
CA ASP A 365 -4.12 -18.68 -22.73
C ASP A 365 -2.91 -18.63 -21.80
N ASN A 366 -1.71 -18.41 -22.35
CA ASN A 366 -0.48 -18.34 -21.56
C ASN A 366 -0.40 -17.07 -20.70
N ASP A 367 -0.93 -15.96 -21.18
CA ASP A 367 -0.95 -14.70 -20.44
C ASP A 367 -1.94 -14.77 -19.28
N GLU A 368 -3.12 -15.34 -19.51
CA GLU A 368 -4.09 -15.56 -18.44
C GLU A 368 -3.55 -16.53 -17.38
N HIS A 369 -2.88 -17.60 -17.81
CA HIS A 369 -2.23 -18.54 -16.88
C HIS A 369 -1.12 -17.85 -16.06
N SER A 370 -0.26 -17.05 -16.69
CA SER A 370 0.81 -16.32 -16.03
C SER A 370 0.27 -15.30 -15.02
N GLN A 371 -0.85 -14.65 -15.36
CA GLN A 371 -1.51 -13.72 -14.46
C GLN A 371 -2.11 -14.44 -13.24
N ARG A 372 -2.76 -15.58 -13.47
CA ARG A 372 -3.23 -16.46 -12.38
C ARG A 372 -2.07 -16.87 -11.49
N LEU A 373 -0.93 -17.26 -12.06
CA LEU A 373 0.27 -17.63 -11.30
C LEU A 373 0.75 -16.51 -10.37
N ARG A 374 0.75 -15.25 -10.82
CA ARG A 374 1.12 -14.10 -9.95
C ARG A 374 0.16 -13.92 -8.78
N LEU A 375 -1.13 -14.15 -9.01
CA LEU A 375 -2.14 -14.09 -7.95
C LEU A 375 -2.01 -15.26 -6.98
N TYR A 376 -1.59 -16.44 -7.44
CA TYR A 376 -1.17 -17.55 -6.58
C TYR A 376 0.00 -17.14 -5.70
N THR A 377 1.01 -16.44 -6.25
CA THR A 377 2.17 -15.99 -5.46
C THR A 377 1.76 -15.08 -4.31
N VAL A 378 0.80 -14.15 -4.51
CA VAL A 378 0.26 -13.34 -3.40
C VAL A 378 -0.36 -14.21 -2.31
N LEU A 379 -1.16 -15.20 -2.69
CA LEU A 379 -1.83 -16.06 -1.72
C LEU A 379 -0.84 -16.96 -1.00
N ASP A 380 0.14 -17.51 -1.70
CA ASP A 380 1.16 -18.35 -1.08
C ASP A 380 2.08 -17.53 -0.18
N ASP A 381 2.74 -16.50 -0.72
CA ASP A 381 3.78 -15.75 -0.03
C ASP A 381 3.24 -14.74 0.99
N ALA A 382 2.12 -14.07 0.71
CA ALA A 382 1.57 -13.03 1.59
C ALA A 382 0.57 -13.58 2.60
N VAL A 383 -0.19 -14.62 2.24
CA VAL A 383 -1.29 -15.11 3.08
C VAL A 383 -0.88 -16.38 3.81
N LEU A 384 -0.66 -17.47 3.06
CA LEU A 384 -0.42 -18.79 3.64
C LEU A 384 0.90 -18.84 4.41
N ARG A 385 1.98 -18.29 3.84
CA ARG A 385 3.29 -18.26 4.49
C ARG A 385 3.27 -17.46 5.79
N ILE A 386 2.69 -16.26 5.77
CA ILE A 386 2.61 -15.41 6.98
C ILE A 386 1.81 -16.12 8.07
N TRP A 387 0.70 -16.79 7.73
CA TRP A 387 -0.10 -17.54 8.70
C TRP A 387 0.63 -18.77 9.24
N ALA A 388 1.36 -19.49 8.39
CA ALA A 388 2.16 -20.63 8.81
C ALA A 388 3.20 -20.22 9.87
N TYR A 389 3.91 -19.11 9.64
CA TYR A 389 4.99 -18.67 10.54
C TYR A 389 4.52 -17.91 11.79
N SER A 390 3.43 -17.15 11.71
CA SER A 390 2.85 -16.47 12.88
C SER A 390 2.29 -17.45 13.93
N SER A 391 2.28 -18.77 13.67
CA SER A 391 1.82 -19.85 14.56
C SER A 391 2.79 -20.29 15.64
N THR A 392 4.07 -19.99 15.51
CA THR A 392 5.10 -20.69 16.30
C THR A 392 5.56 -19.93 17.56
N SER A 393 5.25 -18.64 17.68
CA SER A 393 5.83 -17.78 18.72
C SER A 393 5.09 -17.78 20.06
N SER A 394 3.88 -18.36 20.18
CA SER A 394 3.08 -18.29 21.42
C SER A 394 3.41 -19.35 22.49
N SER A 395 4.45 -20.17 22.30
CA SER A 395 4.73 -21.30 23.21
C SER A 395 5.63 -20.98 24.42
N SER A 396 6.01 -19.71 24.65
CA SER A 396 6.76 -19.36 25.85
C SER A 396 5.80 -18.88 26.95
N PRO A 397 5.60 -19.65 28.04
CA PRO A 397 4.88 -19.19 29.23
C PRO A 397 5.76 -18.18 30.00
N ALA A 398 6.04 -17.04 29.37
CA ALA A 398 6.71 -15.94 30.02
C ALA A 398 5.70 -15.27 30.94
N THR A 399 6.08 -15.15 32.20
CA THR A 399 5.34 -14.45 33.25
C THR A 399 4.84 -13.09 32.76
N PRO A 400 3.59 -12.70 33.09
CA PRO A 400 3.05 -11.41 32.71
C PRO A 400 3.87 -10.30 33.37
N SER A 401 4.86 -9.76 32.66
CA SER A 401 5.50 -8.52 33.05
C SER A 401 4.64 -7.38 32.50
N ASP A 402 3.91 -6.75 33.40
CA ASP A 402 3.16 -5.53 33.14
C ASP A 402 4.07 -4.49 32.45
N LYS A 403 3.75 -4.11 31.19
CA LYS A 403 3.78 -2.72 30.64
C LYS A 403 4.09 -2.53 29.15
N ASP A 404 4.27 -3.56 28.32
CA ASP A 404 4.50 -3.32 26.89
C ASP A 404 3.16 -3.13 26.11
N GLU A 405 2.55 -1.94 26.26
CA GLU A 405 1.21 -1.60 25.75
C GLU A 405 1.11 -1.27 24.23
N ASP A 406 2.22 -1.24 23.48
CA ASP A 406 2.22 -0.76 22.08
C ASP A 406 2.64 -1.80 21.02
N GLY A 407 2.68 -3.08 21.38
CA GLY A 407 2.89 -4.17 20.42
C GLY A 407 1.74 -4.30 19.41
N CYS A 408 2.08 -4.47 18.13
CA CYS A 408 1.11 -4.91 17.12
C CYS A 408 0.62 -6.31 17.51
N GLU A 409 -0.67 -6.47 17.78
CA GLU A 409 -1.17 -7.80 18.07
C GLU A 409 -1.07 -8.68 16.82
N PRO A 410 -0.63 -9.94 16.92
CA PRO A 410 -0.68 -10.91 15.82
C PRO A 410 -2.08 -10.99 15.15
N THR A 411 -3.13 -10.58 15.87
CA THR A 411 -4.51 -10.48 15.39
C THR A 411 -4.68 -9.47 14.25
N ASP A 412 -3.87 -8.41 14.16
CA ASP A 412 -3.95 -7.39 13.12
C ASP A 412 -3.45 -7.91 11.77
N VAL A 413 -2.35 -8.66 11.74
CA VAL A 413 -1.83 -9.29 10.52
C VAL A 413 -2.86 -10.25 9.96
N LEU A 414 -3.39 -11.15 10.79
CA LEU A 414 -4.43 -12.11 10.37
C LEU A 414 -5.68 -11.39 9.86
N ARG A 415 -6.15 -10.35 10.57
CA ARG A 415 -7.33 -9.57 10.15
C ARG A 415 -7.11 -8.90 8.80
N THR A 416 -5.93 -8.33 8.58
CA THR A 416 -5.54 -7.75 7.29
C THR A 416 -5.52 -8.79 6.19
N THR A 417 -4.90 -9.95 6.45
CA THR A 417 -4.91 -11.06 5.49
C THR A 417 -6.33 -11.46 5.09
N LEU A 418 -7.24 -11.59 6.05
CA LEU A 418 -8.63 -11.93 5.76
C LEU A 418 -9.35 -10.82 4.97
N ALA A 419 -9.16 -9.56 5.33
CA ALA A 419 -9.73 -8.44 4.58
C ALA A 419 -9.25 -8.44 3.13
N THR A 420 -7.98 -8.77 2.91
CA THR A 420 -7.38 -8.95 1.59
C THR A 420 -8.01 -10.11 0.82
N LEU A 421 -8.17 -11.28 1.46
CA LEU A 421 -8.82 -12.44 0.85
C LEU A 421 -10.26 -12.16 0.46
N LEU A 422 -11.02 -11.47 1.32
CA LEU A 422 -12.37 -11.05 1.02
C LEU A 422 -12.40 -10.09 -0.18
N ARG A 423 -11.45 -9.15 -0.26
CA ARG A 423 -11.31 -8.24 -1.40
C ARG A 423 -11.00 -9.01 -2.69
N LEU A 424 -10.10 -9.99 -2.63
CA LEU A 424 -9.75 -10.87 -3.75
C LEU A 424 -10.95 -11.71 -4.20
N SER A 425 -11.80 -12.13 -3.27
CA SER A 425 -13.00 -12.92 -3.57
C SER A 425 -14.12 -12.13 -4.26
N GLN A 426 -14.01 -10.79 -4.33
CA GLN A 426 -15.01 -9.97 -5.00
C GLN A 426 -15.07 -10.29 -6.50
N PRO A 427 -16.28 -10.33 -7.10
CA PRO A 427 -16.50 -10.81 -8.46
C PRO A 427 -15.70 -10.02 -9.51
N ASP A 428 -15.52 -8.72 -9.28
CA ASP A 428 -14.84 -7.82 -10.20
C ASP A 428 -13.31 -8.01 -10.23
N ALA A 429 -12.75 -8.61 -9.18
CA ALA A 429 -11.30 -8.69 -9.04
C ALA A 429 -10.72 -9.81 -9.91
N LEU A 430 -11.23 -11.03 -9.82
CA LEU A 430 -10.48 -12.21 -10.29
C LEU A 430 -11.32 -13.24 -11.07
N GLY A 431 -12.64 -13.06 -11.16
CA GLY A 431 -13.52 -13.91 -11.96
C GLY A 431 -13.58 -15.39 -11.52
N PRO A 432 -14.00 -16.31 -12.41
CA PRO A 432 -14.13 -17.75 -12.12
C PRO A 432 -12.82 -18.45 -11.78
N ALA A 433 -11.68 -17.88 -12.17
CA ALA A 433 -10.38 -18.46 -11.90
C ALA A 433 -10.10 -18.66 -10.41
N MET A 434 -10.77 -17.93 -9.51
CA MET A 434 -10.56 -18.01 -8.06
C MET A 434 -11.09 -19.27 -7.38
N ALA A 435 -11.92 -20.08 -8.02
CA ALA A 435 -12.56 -21.20 -7.33
C ALA A 435 -11.55 -22.17 -6.66
N PRO A 436 -10.48 -22.65 -7.33
CA PRO A 436 -9.49 -23.54 -6.69
C PRO A 436 -8.73 -22.89 -5.52
N TYR A 437 -8.62 -21.56 -5.54
CA TYR A 437 -7.97 -20.80 -4.48
C TYR A 437 -8.85 -20.71 -3.25
N LEU A 438 -10.15 -20.48 -3.47
CA LEU A 438 -11.15 -20.51 -2.41
C LEU A 438 -11.21 -21.90 -1.77
N ASP A 439 -11.08 -23.00 -2.53
CA ASP A 439 -10.95 -24.36 -1.96
C ASP A 439 -9.78 -24.44 -0.97
N THR A 440 -8.57 -24.09 -1.42
CA THR A 440 -7.35 -24.22 -0.62
C THR A 440 -7.39 -23.32 0.61
N LEU A 441 -7.90 -22.11 0.44
CA LEU A 441 -8.07 -21.15 1.51
C LEU A 441 -9.09 -21.62 2.54
N LEU A 442 -10.24 -22.13 2.09
CA LEU A 442 -11.27 -22.63 2.98
C LEU A 442 -10.77 -23.86 3.75
N ASP A 443 -10.03 -24.77 3.12
CA ASP A 443 -9.40 -25.90 3.80
C ASP A 443 -8.45 -25.43 4.91
N PHE A 444 -7.65 -24.40 4.61
CA PHE A 444 -6.75 -23.79 5.58
C PHE A 444 -7.49 -23.09 6.73
N LEU A 445 -8.52 -22.28 6.44
CA LEU A 445 -9.34 -21.62 7.45
C LEU A 445 -10.06 -22.63 8.34
N CYS A 446 -10.64 -23.67 7.73
CA CYS A 446 -11.33 -24.76 8.43
C CYS A 446 -10.39 -25.50 9.39
N ALA A 447 -9.12 -25.71 9.02
CA ALA A 447 -8.13 -26.31 9.90
C ALA A 447 -7.87 -25.48 11.16
N HIS A 448 -8.13 -24.17 11.12
CA HIS A 448 -7.89 -23.23 12.23
C HIS A 448 -9.13 -22.97 13.10
N PHE A 449 -10.31 -23.49 12.75
CA PHE A 449 -11.55 -23.23 13.50
C PHE A 449 -11.49 -23.73 14.96
N GLY A 450 -10.67 -24.74 15.25
CA GLY A 450 -10.48 -25.27 16.60
C GLY A 450 -9.46 -24.52 17.47
N SER A 451 -8.79 -23.49 16.94
CA SER A 451 -7.81 -22.70 17.71
C SER A 451 -8.50 -21.64 18.56
N ALA A 452 -8.15 -21.60 19.86
CA ALA A 452 -8.72 -20.67 20.83
C ALA A 452 -8.38 -19.18 20.62
N GLU A 453 -7.48 -18.82 19.70
CA GLU A 453 -7.26 -17.40 19.36
C GLU A 453 -7.75 -17.09 17.95
N ARG A 454 -7.65 -18.07 17.05
CA ARG A 454 -7.84 -17.86 15.61
C ARG A 454 -9.18 -18.33 15.11
N GLY A 455 -9.82 -19.24 15.82
CA GLY A 455 -11.04 -19.92 15.38
C GLY A 455 -12.12 -18.93 15.01
N ALA A 456 -12.40 -17.95 15.86
CA ALA A 456 -13.43 -16.98 15.59
C ALA A 456 -13.08 -15.99 14.46
N LEU A 457 -11.80 -15.66 14.27
CA LEU A 457 -11.35 -14.84 13.14
C LEU A 457 -11.49 -15.63 11.82
N ALA A 458 -11.07 -16.90 11.82
CA ALA A 458 -11.21 -17.81 10.70
C ALA A 458 -12.69 -18.05 10.33
N ILE A 459 -13.57 -18.21 11.32
CA ILE A 459 -15.02 -18.36 11.11
C ILE A 459 -15.60 -17.10 10.46
N ARG A 460 -15.23 -15.90 10.93
CA ARG A 460 -15.68 -14.64 10.31
C ARG A 460 -15.22 -14.50 8.86
N ALA A 461 -13.99 -14.90 8.56
CA ALA A 461 -13.51 -14.91 7.19
C ALA A 461 -14.26 -15.90 6.31
N ALA A 462 -14.48 -17.12 6.79
CA ALA A 462 -15.28 -18.09 6.07
C ALA A 462 -16.69 -17.56 5.79
N ALA A 463 -17.32 -16.86 6.75
CA ALA A 463 -18.61 -16.22 6.54
C ALA A 463 -18.57 -15.15 5.45
N GLY A 464 -17.59 -14.25 5.50
CA GLY A 464 -17.44 -13.23 4.46
C GLY A 464 -17.14 -13.84 3.08
N LEU A 465 -16.41 -14.95 3.01
CA LEU A 465 -16.15 -15.67 1.75
C LEU A 465 -17.43 -16.29 1.19
N VAL A 466 -18.26 -16.89 2.04
CA VAL A 466 -19.58 -17.43 1.64
C VAL A 466 -20.48 -16.31 1.12
N ASP A 467 -20.54 -15.18 1.83
CA ASP A 467 -21.33 -14.00 1.41
C ASP A 467 -20.84 -13.43 0.07
N ALA A 468 -19.51 -13.31 -0.11
CA ALA A 468 -18.93 -12.86 -1.37
C ALA A 468 -19.28 -13.80 -2.54
N CYS A 469 -19.24 -15.12 -2.30
CA CYS A 469 -19.67 -16.11 -3.28
C CYS A 469 -21.17 -16.01 -3.59
N ARG A 470 -22.00 -15.65 -2.61
CA ARG A 470 -23.45 -15.50 -2.79
C ARG A 470 -23.80 -14.30 -3.67
N VAL A 471 -23.18 -13.14 -3.47
CA VAL A 471 -23.45 -11.93 -4.28
C VAL A 471 -23.27 -12.22 -5.78
N ARG A 472 -22.30 -13.07 -6.14
CA ARG A 472 -22.09 -13.52 -7.51
C ARG A 472 -23.30 -14.24 -8.13
N ARG A 473 -24.07 -14.98 -7.31
CA ARG A 473 -25.28 -15.71 -7.75
C ARG A 473 -26.41 -14.77 -8.18
N CYS A 474 -26.51 -13.58 -7.60
CA CYS A 474 -27.62 -12.65 -7.87
C CYS A 474 -27.34 -11.66 -9.02
N SER A 475 -26.07 -11.40 -9.36
CA SER A 475 -25.70 -10.40 -10.37
C SER A 475 -25.59 -10.92 -11.81
N GLY A 476 -25.56 -12.23 -12.02
CA GLY A 476 -25.45 -12.84 -13.36
C GLY A 476 -26.70 -12.71 -14.24
N ASP A 477 -27.81 -12.24 -13.67
CA ASP A 477 -29.15 -12.42 -14.24
C ASP A 477 -29.72 -11.18 -14.99
N ARG A 478 -28.96 -10.09 -15.13
CA ARG A 478 -29.55 -8.78 -15.54
C ARG A 478 -28.88 -7.99 -16.68
N ASN A 479 -27.77 -8.44 -17.27
CA ASN A 479 -27.12 -7.68 -18.35
C ASN A 479 -27.45 -8.18 -19.77
N GLY A 480 -28.64 -8.77 -19.96
CA GLY A 480 -29.24 -8.88 -21.29
C GLY A 480 -29.74 -7.51 -21.77
N ASP A 481 -28.83 -6.60 -22.09
CA ASP A 481 -29.14 -5.38 -22.84
C ASP A 481 -29.55 -5.77 -24.26
N GLY A 482 -30.82 -6.13 -24.40
CA GLY A 482 -31.50 -6.30 -25.66
C GLY A 482 -31.62 -4.96 -26.37
N HIS A 483 -30.66 -4.68 -27.26
CA HIS A 483 -30.86 -3.80 -28.40
C HIS A 483 -30.59 -4.58 -29.68
N GLY A 484 -31.66 -5.17 -30.21
CA GLY A 484 -31.74 -5.93 -31.45
C GLY A 484 -33.02 -6.76 -31.36
N GLY A 485 -34.19 -6.28 -31.77
CA GLY A 485 -34.44 -5.81 -33.12
C GLY A 485 -34.74 -7.00 -34.03
N GLY A 486 -35.83 -7.72 -33.73
CA GLY A 486 -36.65 -8.49 -34.68
C GLY A 486 -36.06 -9.76 -35.30
N SER A 487 -36.52 -10.91 -34.81
CA SER A 487 -37.25 -11.89 -35.64
C SER A 487 -37.87 -12.94 -34.72
N ASN A 488 -39.14 -13.26 -34.98
CA ASN A 488 -39.85 -14.37 -34.35
C ASN A 488 -39.13 -15.68 -34.67
N ASP A 489 -38.45 -16.27 -33.70
CA ASP A 489 -38.21 -17.70 -33.64
C ASP A 489 -38.51 -18.15 -32.21
N GLU A 490 -39.54 -18.97 -32.11
CA GLU A 490 -40.06 -19.57 -30.89
C GLU A 490 -39.05 -20.61 -30.36
N ASP A 491 -38.92 -20.65 -29.04
CA ASP A 491 -38.52 -21.82 -28.25
C ASP A 491 -37.06 -22.32 -28.32
N GLU A 492 -36.10 -21.45 -27.98
CA GLU A 492 -34.93 -21.90 -27.19
C GLU A 492 -34.79 -21.01 -25.95
N GLU A 493 -35.59 -21.31 -24.93
CA GLU A 493 -35.33 -20.94 -23.54
C GLU A 493 -34.05 -21.68 -23.10
N LYS A 494 -32.90 -21.20 -23.57
CA LYS A 494 -31.58 -21.58 -23.05
C LYS A 494 -31.55 -21.07 -21.61
N GLN A 495 -31.95 -21.95 -20.69
CA GLN A 495 -31.54 -21.90 -19.31
C GLN A 495 -30.03 -21.69 -19.33
N VAL A 496 -29.61 -20.45 -19.08
CA VAL A 496 -28.25 -20.18 -18.64
C VAL A 496 -28.21 -20.84 -17.27
N GLU A 497 -27.93 -22.14 -17.25
CA GLU A 497 -27.67 -22.91 -16.06
C GLU A 497 -26.47 -22.21 -15.43
N MET A 498 -26.79 -21.34 -14.48
CA MET A 498 -25.85 -20.53 -13.77
C MET A 498 -24.91 -21.51 -13.09
N LEU A 499 -23.75 -21.71 -13.73
CA LEU A 499 -22.70 -22.61 -13.26
C LEU A 499 -22.29 -22.09 -11.89
N VAL A 500 -22.95 -22.62 -10.85
CA VAL A 500 -22.41 -22.65 -9.50
C VAL A 500 -21.03 -23.25 -9.69
N ALA A 501 -19.98 -22.48 -9.40
CA ALA A 501 -18.62 -22.99 -9.51
C ALA A 501 -18.62 -24.35 -8.80
N PRO A 502 -18.28 -25.47 -9.48
CA PRO A 502 -18.54 -26.83 -9.00
C PRO A 502 -18.03 -27.13 -7.58
N GLY A 503 -17.18 -26.27 -7.01
CA GLY A 503 -16.70 -26.31 -5.63
C GLY A 503 -17.67 -25.82 -4.54
N VAL A 504 -18.66 -24.95 -4.81
CA VAL A 504 -19.44 -24.31 -3.71
C VAL A 504 -20.23 -25.33 -2.87
N ALA A 505 -20.86 -26.31 -3.51
CA ALA A 505 -21.56 -27.40 -2.80
C ALA A 505 -20.60 -28.30 -2.01
N ARG A 506 -19.34 -28.42 -2.45
CA ARG A 506 -18.28 -29.13 -1.72
C ARG A 506 -17.80 -28.33 -0.51
N TRP A 507 -17.74 -27.00 -0.63
CA TRP A 507 -17.33 -26.10 0.44
C TRP A 507 -18.32 -26.07 1.57
N SER A 508 -19.61 -25.98 1.27
CA SER A 508 -20.65 -25.84 2.29
C SER A 508 -20.65 -26.99 3.28
N GLY A 509 -20.45 -28.23 2.82
CA GLY A 509 -20.29 -29.41 3.68
C GLY A 509 -19.02 -29.38 4.54
N LYS A 510 -17.87 -28.98 3.96
CA LYS A 510 -16.59 -28.85 4.71
C LYS A 510 -16.65 -27.75 5.77
N ILE A 511 -17.21 -26.59 5.42
CA ILE A 511 -17.41 -25.46 6.31
C ILE A 511 -18.35 -25.88 7.44
N LEU A 512 -19.50 -26.48 7.13
CA LEU A 512 -20.45 -26.97 8.14
C LEU A 512 -19.80 -27.98 9.09
N ALA A 513 -19.04 -28.94 8.58
CA ALA A 513 -18.33 -29.91 9.42
C ALA A 513 -17.32 -29.23 10.36
N SER A 514 -16.60 -28.22 9.86
CA SER A 514 -15.61 -27.48 10.65
C SER A 514 -16.27 -26.59 11.70
N VAL A 515 -17.41 -25.95 11.36
CA VAL A 515 -18.23 -25.18 12.31
C VAL A 515 -18.75 -26.07 13.41
N CYS A 516 -19.28 -27.26 13.06
CA CYS A 516 -19.74 -28.23 14.04
C CYS A 516 -18.60 -28.64 14.98
N ARG A 517 -17.39 -28.88 14.44
CA ARG A 517 -16.21 -29.19 15.26
C ARG A 517 -15.82 -28.05 16.21
N ALA A 518 -15.79 -26.81 15.74
CA ALA A 518 -15.51 -25.65 16.62
C ALA A 518 -16.60 -25.47 17.68
N TRP A 519 -17.86 -25.65 17.30
CA TRP A 519 -19.00 -25.58 18.20
C TRP A 519 -18.91 -26.62 19.32
N THR A 520 -18.63 -27.88 18.98
CA THR A 520 -18.50 -28.95 19.99
C THR A 520 -17.32 -28.73 20.91
N LEU A 521 -16.17 -28.27 20.39
CA LEU A 521 -15.02 -27.89 21.21
C LEU A 521 -15.38 -26.76 22.19
N SER A 522 -16.04 -25.69 21.71
CA SER A 522 -16.43 -24.54 22.54
C SER A 522 -17.43 -24.85 23.67
N ARG A 523 -18.11 -26.01 23.61
CA ARG A 523 -19.06 -26.44 24.66
C ARG A 523 -18.45 -27.44 25.64
N ARG A 524 -17.34 -28.09 25.28
CA ARG A 524 -16.69 -29.09 26.13
C ARG A 524 -15.97 -28.45 27.32
N ASP A 525 -15.55 -27.21 27.17
CA ASP A 525 -14.73 -26.48 28.15
C ASP A 525 -15.57 -25.66 29.18
N VAL A 526 -16.90 -25.82 29.21
CA VAL A 526 -17.78 -25.08 30.15
C VAL A 526 -17.76 -25.72 31.57
N GLY A 527 -16.76 -26.56 31.87
CA GLY A 527 -16.61 -27.22 33.16
C GLY A 527 -15.99 -26.32 34.23
N GLU A 528 -16.84 -25.81 35.12
CA GLU A 528 -16.55 -25.28 36.47
C GLU A 528 -15.27 -24.41 36.65
N GLY A 529 -15.39 -23.09 36.41
CA GLY A 529 -14.80 -22.12 37.35
C GLY A 529 -13.96 -20.95 36.81
N HIS A 530 -13.76 -20.75 35.50
CA HIS A 530 -13.02 -19.57 34.99
C HIS A 530 -13.91 -18.62 34.18
N ASN A 531 -14.18 -17.44 34.73
CA ASN A 531 -15.08 -16.44 34.15
C ASN A 531 -14.57 -15.86 32.81
N ASP A 532 -13.27 -15.89 32.53
CA ASP A 532 -12.70 -15.29 31.31
C ASP A 532 -12.86 -16.20 30.08
N GLU A 533 -12.83 -17.53 30.26
CA GLU A 533 -13.05 -18.50 29.16
C GLU A 533 -14.50 -18.45 28.62
N ASN A 534 -15.45 -18.03 29.45
CA ASN A 534 -16.85 -17.84 29.05
C ASN A 534 -17.02 -16.76 27.96
N ASN A 535 -16.19 -15.70 27.98
CA ASN A 535 -16.27 -14.65 26.97
C ASN A 535 -15.83 -15.16 25.60
N TYR A 536 -14.76 -15.96 25.54
CA TYR A 536 -14.24 -16.50 24.29
C TYR A 536 -15.19 -17.52 23.66
N ASN A 537 -15.70 -18.46 24.45
CA ASN A 537 -16.66 -19.46 23.97
C ASN A 537 -17.95 -18.80 23.44
N SER A 538 -18.44 -17.74 24.10
CA SER A 538 -19.59 -16.97 23.59
C SER A 538 -19.32 -16.35 22.21
N TYR A 539 -18.06 -15.94 21.96
CA TYR A 539 -17.65 -15.31 20.72
C TYR A 539 -17.52 -16.32 19.57
N ILE A 540 -16.92 -17.50 19.81
CA ILE A 540 -16.95 -18.60 18.82
C ILE A 540 -18.41 -18.95 18.52
N GLN A 541 -19.25 -19.17 19.54
CA GLN A 541 -20.63 -19.58 19.35
C GLN A 541 -21.43 -18.55 18.53
N ARG A 542 -21.17 -17.25 18.73
CA ARG A 542 -21.76 -16.18 17.92
C ARG A 542 -21.26 -16.24 16.48
N ALA A 543 -19.96 -16.45 16.27
CA ALA A 543 -19.36 -16.55 14.94
C ALA A 543 -19.88 -17.78 14.17
N CYS A 544 -19.99 -18.95 14.83
CA CYS A 544 -20.56 -20.17 14.27
C CYS A 544 -22.01 -19.95 13.80
N ARG A 545 -22.84 -19.29 14.61
CA ARG A 545 -24.23 -18.96 14.25
C ARG A 545 -24.31 -18.03 13.05
N GLN A 546 -23.46 -17.01 12.98
CA GLN A 546 -23.39 -16.11 11.81
C GLN A 546 -23.04 -16.88 10.53
N LEU A 547 -22.07 -17.79 10.60
CA LEU A 547 -21.68 -18.61 9.46
C LEU A 547 -22.76 -19.60 9.04
N VAL A 548 -23.43 -20.25 10.00
CA VAL A 548 -24.60 -21.11 9.72
C VAL A 548 -25.72 -20.34 9.03
N GLN A 549 -26.00 -19.11 9.48
CA GLN A 549 -26.99 -18.27 8.85
C GLN A 549 -26.64 -17.94 7.39
N ALA A 550 -25.35 -17.70 7.10
CA ALA A 550 -24.89 -17.51 5.72
C ALA A 550 -25.01 -18.79 4.86
N LEU A 551 -24.85 -19.97 5.48
CA LEU A 551 -24.97 -21.27 4.79
C LEU A 551 -26.42 -21.72 4.55
N ARG A 552 -27.40 -21.26 5.34
CA ARG A 552 -28.82 -21.65 5.22
C ARG A 552 -29.40 -21.38 3.84
N ASP A 553 -28.92 -20.32 3.20
CA ASP A 553 -29.42 -19.87 1.90
C ASP A 553 -28.78 -20.62 0.72
N LEU A 554 -27.91 -21.60 0.97
CA LEU A 554 -27.35 -22.49 -0.06
C LEU A 554 -28.21 -23.74 -0.23
N ASP A 555 -28.43 -24.14 -1.49
CA ASP A 555 -29.30 -25.27 -1.82
C ASP A 555 -28.80 -26.57 -1.15
N GLY A 556 -29.73 -27.31 -0.54
CA GLY A 556 -29.44 -28.57 0.13
C GLY A 556 -28.81 -28.46 1.53
N MET A 557 -28.42 -27.25 1.97
CA MET A 557 -27.81 -27.08 3.31
C MET A 557 -28.81 -27.27 4.45
N GLN A 558 -30.06 -26.85 4.29
CA GLN A 558 -31.10 -27.05 5.30
C GLN A 558 -31.27 -28.54 5.63
N ALA A 559 -31.31 -29.41 4.61
CA ALA A 559 -31.43 -30.85 4.81
C ALA A 559 -30.21 -31.45 5.55
N GLN A 560 -29.01 -30.90 5.36
CA GLN A 560 -27.82 -31.33 6.11
C GLN A 560 -27.87 -30.86 7.57
N MET A 561 -28.33 -29.63 7.82
CA MET A 561 -28.53 -29.10 9.17
C MET A 561 -29.58 -29.90 9.94
N ASP A 562 -30.71 -30.22 9.30
CA ASP A 562 -31.78 -31.05 9.90
C ASP A 562 -31.27 -32.45 10.28
N ARG A 563 -30.39 -33.05 9.46
CA ARG A 563 -29.74 -34.33 9.78
C ARG A 563 -28.82 -34.23 11.00
N LEU A 564 -28.08 -33.13 11.16
CA LEU A 564 -27.23 -32.90 12.34
C LEU A 564 -28.05 -32.69 13.61
N VAL A 565 -29.16 -31.95 13.53
CA VAL A 565 -30.12 -31.83 14.63
C VAL A 565 -30.72 -33.18 15.00
N ALA A 566 -31.07 -34.02 14.02
CA ALA A 566 -31.60 -35.35 14.26
C ALA A 566 -30.57 -36.30 14.91
N LEU A 567 -29.28 -36.10 14.65
CA LEU A 567 -28.18 -36.87 15.26
C LEU A 567 -27.98 -36.54 16.75
N ASP A 568 -27.99 -35.25 17.12
CA ASP A 568 -27.84 -34.80 18.51
C ASP A 568 -28.51 -33.43 18.74
N ALA A 569 -29.82 -33.46 19.02
CA ALA A 569 -30.63 -32.25 19.18
C ALA A 569 -30.15 -31.34 20.33
N PRO A 570 -29.82 -31.83 21.55
CA PRO A 570 -29.29 -30.99 22.61
C PRO A 570 -28.01 -30.22 22.23
N LEU A 571 -27.14 -30.86 21.44
CA LEU A 571 -25.87 -30.27 21.04
C LEU A 571 -26.03 -29.24 19.92
N PHE A 572 -26.82 -29.56 18.89
CA PHE A 572 -26.86 -28.81 17.64
C PHE A 572 -28.06 -27.87 17.48
N SER A 573 -29.20 -28.10 18.16
CA SER A 573 -30.35 -27.18 18.08
C SER A 573 -30.01 -25.73 18.41
N PRO A 574 -29.14 -25.40 19.40
CA PRO A 574 -28.79 -24.00 19.67
C PRO A 574 -27.86 -23.36 18.63
N LEU A 575 -27.15 -24.17 17.84
CA LEU A 575 -26.33 -23.69 16.72
C LEU A 575 -27.21 -23.37 15.51
N PHE A 576 -28.25 -24.17 15.28
CA PHE A 576 -29.16 -24.10 14.15
C PHE A 576 -30.52 -23.47 14.50
N ALA A 577 -30.64 -22.77 15.63
CA ALA A 577 -31.78 -21.90 15.92
C ALA A 577 -31.50 -20.53 15.30
#